data_AF-A0A5C6RK55-F1
#
_entry.id   AF-A0A5C6RK55-F1
#
_cell.length_a   1.000
_cell.length_b   1.000
_cell.length_c   1.000
_cell.angle_alpha   90.00
_cell.angle_beta   90.00
_cell.angle_gamma   90.00
#
_symmetry.space_group_name_H-M   'P 1'
#
loop_
_entity.id
_entity.type
_entity.pdbx_description
1 polymer ?
#
loop_
_entity_poly.entity_id
_entity_poly.type
_entity_poly.pdbx_seq_one_letter_code
_entity_poly.pdbx_strand_id
1 'polypeptide(L)' 'MFKNKALFTLVGFLLTGMGFSAVVLSLVGARLTFLRWIDGFGALPAFVIKLLMIIVGIVIIYLSRSDFSGEEEPV' A
#
# COMPACT_ATOMS: atom_id res chain seq x y z
N MET A 1 -18.37 -14.31 -10.81
CA MET A 1 -18.30 -13.80 -9.41
C MET A 1 -16.83 -13.60 -9.00
N PHE A 2 -16.07 -12.75 -9.72
CA PHE A 2 -14.61 -12.57 -9.59
C PHE A 2 -14.20 -11.30 -8.80
N LYS A 3 -15.14 -10.66 -8.11
CA LYS A 3 -14.99 -9.26 -7.67
C LYS A 3 -13.94 -9.09 -6.57
N ASN A 4 -13.59 -10.12 -5.81
CA ASN A 4 -12.82 -9.93 -4.58
C ASN A 4 -11.30 -9.90 -4.84
N LYS A 5 -10.75 -10.78 -5.69
CA LYS A 5 -9.29 -10.80 -5.94
C LYS A 5 -8.79 -9.56 -6.67
N ALA A 6 -9.49 -9.13 -7.72
CA ALA A 6 -9.15 -7.91 -8.46
C ALA A 6 -9.23 -6.65 -7.57
N LEU A 7 -10.24 -6.56 -6.68
CA LEU A 7 -10.34 -5.46 -5.73
C LEU A 7 -9.21 -5.50 -4.69
N PHE A 8 -8.82 -6.66 -4.19
CA PHE A 8 -7.69 -6.79 -3.24
C PHE A 8 -6.36 -6.36 -3.87
N THR A 9 -6.09 -6.77 -5.12
CA THR A 9 -4.89 -6.34 -5.83
C THR A 9 -4.92 -4.83 -6.14
N LEU A 10 -6.08 -4.29 -6.53
CA LEU A 10 -6.24 -2.86 -6.81
C LEU A 10 -6.06 -2.00 -5.55
N VAL A 11 -6.61 -2.43 -4.41
CA VAL A 11 -6.44 -1.78 -3.11
C VAL A 11 -4.99 -1.83 -2.67
N GLY A 12 -4.32 -2.99 -2.79
CA GLY A 12 -2.89 -3.12 -2.51
C GLY A 12 -2.05 -2.19 -3.37
N PHE A 13 -2.32 -2.13 -4.68
CA PHE A 13 -1.63 -1.25 -5.62
C PHE A 13 -1.79 0.24 -5.27
N LEU A 14 -3.01 0.68 -4.97
CA LEU A 14 -3.28 2.05 -4.53
C LEU A 14 -2.57 2.38 -3.21
N LEU A 15 -2.58 1.45 -2.25
CA LEU A 15 -1.92 1.63 -0.96
C LEU A 15 -0.40 1.76 -1.11
N THR A 16 0.22 0.90 -1.91
CA THR A 16 1.66 0.95 -2.21
C THR A 16 2.02 2.23 -2.97
N GLY A 17 1.26 2.61 -3.99
CA GLY A 17 1.50 3.84 -4.75
C GLY A 17 1.37 5.10 -3.89
N MET A 18 0.37 5.12 -3.00
CA MET A 18 0.16 6.23 -2.08
C MET A 18 1.26 6.31 -1.01
N GLY A 19 1.67 5.17 -0.43
CA GLY A 19 2.80 5.10 0.51
C GLY A 19 4.12 5.51 -0.12
N PHE A 20 4.40 5.05 -1.35
CA PHE A 20 5.61 5.41 -2.09
C PHE A 20 5.65 6.91 -2.38
N SER A 21 4.55 7.47 -2.88
CA SER A 21 4.42 8.91 -3.11
C SER A 21 4.61 9.71 -1.82
N ALA A 22 4.09 9.21 -0.69
CA ALA A 22 4.27 9.84 0.62
C ALA A 22 5.73 9.89 1.06
N VAL A 23 6.50 8.83 0.82
CA VAL A 23 7.95 8.78 1.13
C VAL A 23 8.74 9.67 0.19
N VAL A 24 8.45 9.65 -1.12
CA VAL A 24 9.11 10.54 -2.09
C VAL A 24 8.87 12.01 -1.75
N LEU A 25 7.62 12.39 -1.44
CA LEU A 25 7.30 13.75 -1.00
C LEU A 25 8.04 14.11 0.30
N SER A 26 8.13 13.16 1.25
CA SER A 26 8.89 13.33 2.49
C SER A 26 10.37 13.62 2.25
N LEU A 27 10.98 13.07 1.19
CA LEU A 27 12.39 13.33 0.85
C LEU A 27 12.63 14.76 0.36
N VAL A 28 11.63 15.40 -0.26
CA VAL A 28 11.69 16.79 -0.74
C VAL A 28 11.15 17.78 0.32
N GLY A 29 10.80 17.29 1.52
CA GLY A 29 10.19 18.09 2.59
C GLY A 29 8.71 18.42 2.37
N ALA A 30 8.09 17.86 1.33
CA ALA A 30 6.67 17.97 1.06
C ALA A 30 5.86 16.95 1.89
N ARG A 31 4.63 17.31 2.24
CA ARG A 31 3.76 16.51 3.11
C ARG A 31 2.40 16.32 2.45
N LEU A 32 1.90 15.09 2.42
CA LEU A 32 0.53 14.81 1.99
C LEU A 32 -0.43 15.34 3.06
N THR A 33 -1.35 16.23 2.68
CA THR A 33 -2.35 16.82 3.60
C THR A 33 -3.18 15.75 4.31
N PHE A 34 -3.42 14.61 3.65
CA PHE A 34 -4.12 13.46 4.22
C PHE A 34 -3.35 12.77 5.36
N LEU A 35 -2.01 12.79 5.32
CA LEU A 35 -1.14 12.18 6.34
C LEU A 35 -0.67 13.20 7.38
N ARG A 36 -1.16 14.44 7.35
CA ARG A 36 -0.72 15.51 8.26
C ARG A 36 -0.97 15.19 9.74
N TRP A 37 -1.98 14.37 10.05
CA TRP A 37 -2.25 13.83 11.38
C TRP A 37 -1.10 12.99 11.94
N ILE A 38 -0.38 12.26 11.06
CA ILE A 38 0.79 11.45 11.43
C ILE A 38 2.02 12.34 11.69
N ASP A 39 2.15 13.45 10.95
CA ASP A 39 3.25 14.40 11.16
C ASP A 39 3.17 15.12 12.52
N GLY A 40 2.02 15.07 13.20
CA GLY A 40 1.84 15.61 14.56
C GLY A 40 2.63 14.87 15.63
N PHE A 41 3.02 13.62 15.39
CA PHE A 41 3.82 12.81 16.33
C PHE A 41 5.34 13.04 16.19
N GLY A 42 5.77 13.87 15.23
CA GLY A 42 7.18 14.17 14.97
C GLY A 42 7.71 13.54 13.68
N ALA A 43 8.84 14.06 13.18
CA ALA A 43 9.38 13.70 11.87
C ALA A 43 9.82 12.23 11.74
N LEU A 44 10.46 11.68 12.78
CA LEU A 44 10.91 10.28 12.82
C LEU A 44 9.75 9.27 12.82
N PRO A 45 8.78 9.33 13.75
CA PRO A 45 7.65 8.39 13.73
C PRO A 45 6.79 8.55 12.48
N ALA A 46 6.66 9.76 11.92
CA ALA A 46 5.96 9.96 10.67
C ALA A 46 6.63 9.26 9.48
N PHE A 47 7.97 9.25 9.43
CA PHE A 47 8.72 8.52 8.42
C PHE A 47 8.55 7.00 8.57
N VAL A 48 8.64 6.48 9.80
CA VAL A 48 8.47 5.05 10.09
C VAL A 48 7.06 4.57 9.69
N ILE A 49 6.01 5.33 10.00
CA ILE A 49 4.64 4.99 9.63
C ILE A 49 4.47 4.99 8.09
N LYS A 50 5.03 5.97 7.39
CA LYS A 50 5.02 6.01 5.91
C LYS A 50 5.73 4.79 5.31
N LEU A 51 6.84 4.35 5.92
CA LEU A 51 7.55 3.14 5.51
C LEU A 51 6.72 1.88 5.74
N LEU A 52 6.05 1.76 6.90
CA LEU A 52 5.14 0.66 7.19
C LEU A 52 3.98 0.60 6.22
N MET A 53 3.42 1.74 5.79
CA MET A 53 2.35 1.77 4.77
C MET A 53 2.80 1.14 3.44
N ILE A 54 4.04 1.39 3.01
CA ILE A 54 4.61 0.78 1.80
C ILE A 54 4.72 -0.74 1.99
N ILE A 55 5.31 -1.17 3.12
CA ILE A 55 5.53 -2.59 3.41
C ILE A 55 4.19 -3.34 3.47
N VAL A 56 3.20 -2.80 4.17
CA VAL A 56 1.85 -3.38 4.26
C VAL A 56 1.19 -3.48 2.89
N GLY A 57 1.29 -2.44 2.04
CA GLY A 57 0.78 -2.49 0.67
C GLY A 57 1.42 -3.60 -0.17
N ILE A 58 2.75 -3.75 -0.08
CA ILE A 58 3.49 -4.81 -0.78
C ILE A 58 3.08 -6.19 -0.26
N VAL A 59 2.91 -6.36 1.06
CA VAL A 59 2.47 -7.62 1.67
C VAL A 59 1.06 -8.00 1.18
N ILE A 60 0.13 -7.04 1.09
CA ILE A 60 -1.22 -7.27 0.56
C ILE A 60 -1.16 -7.71 -0.91
N ILE A 61 -0.34 -7.05 -1.73
CA ILE A 61 -0.16 -7.43 -3.14
C ILE A 61 0.41 -8.86 -3.21
N TYR A 62 1.42 -9.17 -2.40
CA TYR A 62 2.07 -10.47 -2.39
C TYR A 62 1.09 -11.58 -1.99
N LEU A 63 0.37 -11.41 -0.88
CA LEU A 63 -0.67 -12.34 -0.43
C LEU A 63 -1.78 -12.52 -1.46
N SER A 64 -2.21 -11.43 -2.11
CA SER A 64 -3.20 -11.49 -3.20
C SER A 64 -2.68 -12.24 -4.43
N ARG A 65 -1.35 -12.28 -4.65
CA ARG A 65 -0.72 -12.99 -5.76
C ARG A 65 -0.42 -14.45 -5.43
N SER A 66 -0.14 -14.76 -4.17
CA SER A 66 0.21 -16.12 -3.70
C SER A 66 -0.99 -17.08 -3.71
N ASP A 67 -2.22 -16.56 -3.78
CA ASP A 67 -3.44 -17.36 -3.80
C ASP A 67 -3.87 -17.77 -5.23
N PHE A 68 -2.92 -18.10 -6.13
CA PHE A 68 -3.18 -18.34 -7.56
C PHE A 68 -2.87 -19.77 -8.05
N SER A 69 -2.99 -20.78 -7.18
CA SER A 69 -3.01 -22.18 -7.60
C SER A 69 -4.26 -22.87 -7.06
N GLY A 70 -5.25 -23.06 -7.93
CA GLY A 70 -6.48 -23.80 -7.61
C GLY A 70 -7.61 -23.54 -8.61
N GLU A 71 -7.53 -24.22 -9.75
CA GLU A 71 -8.63 -24.83 -10.52
C GLU A 71 -9.66 -23.94 -11.25
N GLU A 72 -10.13 -24.19 -12.47
CA GLU A 72 -9.85 -25.14 -13.56
C GLU A 72 -10.59 -24.60 -14.80
N GLU A 73 -9.97 -24.61 -15.97
CA GLU A 73 -10.62 -24.30 -17.25
C GLU A 73 -11.55 -25.47 -17.63
N PRO A 74 -12.85 -25.26 -17.95
CA PRO A 74 -13.67 -26.33 -18.50
C PRO A 74 -13.35 -26.48 -19.99
N VAL A 75 -12.83 -27.66 -20.33
CA VAL A 75 -12.63 -28.19 -21.70
C VAL A 75 -13.94 -28.31 -22.50
#